data_AF-A0A915DC97-F1
#
_entry.id   AF-A0A915DC97-F1
#
_cell.length_a   1.000
_cell.length_b   1.000
_cell.length_c   1.000
_cell.angle_alpha   90.00
_cell.angle_beta   90.00
_cell.angle_gamma   90.00
#
_symmetry.space_group_name_H-M   'P 1'
#
loop_
_entity.id
_entity.type
_entity.pdbx_description
1 polymer ?
#
loop_
_entity_poly.entity_id
_entity_poly.type
_entity_poly.pdbx_seq_one_letter_code
_entity_poly.pdbx_strand_id
1 'polypeptide(L)'
;MEVYLDWIVRAWDALPKNQVLNPFKVCGLTDAGDGSEDDFIHCFKAHGPIPEGLEMLKEARAMETAAEVSEEEDVEEDLANGYLSAEDEVIEE
;
A
#
# COMPACT_ATOMS: atom_id res chain seq x y z
N MET A 1 31.71 9.20 -19.23
CA MET A 1 30.50 8.93 -18.42
C MET A 1 29.97 7.53 -18.71
N GLU A 2 29.86 7.14 -19.98
CA GLU A 2 29.38 5.81 -20.41
C GLU A 2 30.14 4.62 -19.80
N VAL A 3 31.46 4.70 -19.66
CA VAL A 3 32.27 3.66 -18.99
C VAL A 3 31.84 3.40 -17.54
N TYR A 4 31.46 4.46 -16.81
CA TYR A 4 31.00 4.32 -15.43
C TYR A 4 29.57 3.78 -15.37
N LEU A 5 28.71 4.17 -16.32
CA LEU A 5 27.33 3.68 -16.39
C LEU A 5 27.30 2.17 -16.72
N ASP A 6 28.09 1.72 -17.70
CA ASP A 6 28.20 0.30 -18.04
C ASP A 6 28.78 -0.52 -16.88
N TRP A 7 29.77 0.01 -16.16
CA TRP A 7 30.29 -0.63 -14.95
C TRP A 7 29.22 -0.75 -13.85
N ILE A 8 28.45 0.32 -13.60
CA ILE A 8 27.36 0.32 -12.61
C ILE A 8 26.31 -0.73 -12.99
N VAL A 9 25.84 -0.73 -14.25
CA VAL A 9 24.80 -1.68 -14.72
C VAL A 9 25.27 -3.13 -14.53
N ARG A 10 26.50 -3.45 -14.96
CA ARG A 10 27.05 -4.81 -14.79
C ARG A 10 27.20 -5.20 -13.32
N ALA A 11 27.54 -4.26 -12.46
CA ALA A 11 27.63 -4.52 -11.03
C ALA A 11 26.25 -4.86 -10.44
N TRP A 12 25.20 -4.16 -10.84
CA TRP A 12 23.82 -4.48 -10.45
C TRP A 12 23.34 -5.81 -11.01
N ASP A 13 23.64 -6.11 -12.27
CA ASP A 13 23.26 -7.39 -12.92
C ASP A 13 23.96 -8.61 -12.29
N ALA A 14 25.16 -8.41 -11.72
CA ALA A 14 25.89 -9.46 -11.03
C ALA A 14 25.31 -9.78 -9.64
N LEU A 15 24.45 -8.92 -9.08
CA LEU A 15 23.83 -9.17 -7.79
C LEU A 15 22.62 -10.09 -7.92
N PRO A 16 22.45 -11.07 -7.02
CA PRO A 16 21.22 -11.83 -6.93
C PRO A 16 20.01 -10.90 -6.74
N LYS A 17 18.95 -11.09 -7.52
CA LYS A 17 17.75 -10.24 -7.47
C LYS A 17 17.20 -10.05 -6.05
N ASN A 18 17.24 -11.09 -5.22
CA ASN A 18 16.75 -11.02 -3.85
C ASN A 18 17.57 -10.07 -2.96
N GLN A 19 18.86 -9.86 -3.23
CA GLN A 19 19.66 -8.87 -2.48
C GLN A 19 19.25 -7.45 -2.80
N VAL A 20 18.77 -7.21 -4.03
CA VAL A 20 18.23 -5.92 -4.45
C VAL A 20 16.82 -5.73 -3.90
N LEU A 21 15.96 -6.74 -4.00
CA LEU A 21 14.54 -6.63 -3.66
C LEU A 21 14.25 -6.70 -2.16
N ASN A 22 14.96 -7.55 -1.41
CA ASN A 22 14.66 -7.76 0.01
C ASN A 22 14.68 -6.45 0.82
N PRO A 23 15.66 -5.54 0.69
CA PRO A 23 15.66 -4.27 1.40
C PRO A 23 14.37 -3.47 1.25
N PHE A 24 13.76 -3.47 0.05
CA PHE A 24 12.52 -2.74 -0.19
C PHE A 24 11.33 -3.37 0.55
N LYS A 25 11.26 -4.70 0.59
CA LYS A 25 10.23 -5.43 1.36
C LYS A 25 10.34 -5.18 2.86
N VAL A 26 11.56 -5.27 3.43
CA VAL A 26 11.74 -5.00 4.87
C VAL A 26 11.42 -3.55 5.25
N CYS A 27 11.45 -2.62 4.29
CA CYS A 27 11.08 -1.22 4.45
C CYS A 27 9.61 -0.91 4.12
N GLY A 28 8.80 -1.89 3.73
CA GLY A 28 7.38 -1.65 3.39
C GLY A 28 7.15 -0.93 2.06
N LEU A 29 8.12 -0.94 1.14
CA LEU A 29 8.05 -0.22 -0.14
C LEU A 29 7.55 -1.07 -1.31
N THR A 30 7.57 -2.40 -1.18
CA THR A 30 7.22 -3.34 -2.25
C THR A 30 6.29 -4.45 -1.79
N ASP A 31 5.54 -4.21 -0.71
CA ASP A 31 4.65 -5.22 -0.15
C ASP A 31 3.37 -5.29 -0.98
N ALA A 32 2.81 -6.51 -1.09
CA ALA A 32 1.54 -6.71 -1.76
C ALA A 32 0.43 -5.88 -1.07
N GLY A 33 -0.38 -5.17 -1.85
CA GLY A 33 -1.43 -4.28 -1.32
C GLY A 33 -2.53 -5.01 -0.54
N ASP A 34 -2.58 -6.34 -0.63
CA ASP A 34 -3.47 -7.20 0.14
C ASP A 34 -2.94 -7.52 1.56
N GLY A 35 -1.73 -7.06 1.90
CA GLY A 35 -1.10 -7.28 3.19
C GLY A 35 -0.46 -8.65 3.37
N SER A 36 -0.43 -9.51 2.35
CA SER A 36 0.17 -10.85 2.43
C SER A 36 1.68 -10.85 2.71
N GLU A 37 2.33 -9.69 2.56
CA GLU A 37 3.76 -9.49 2.78
C GLU A 37 4.10 -8.62 4.00
N ASP A 38 3.11 -8.14 4.77
CA ASP A 38 3.35 -7.22 5.90
C ASP A 38 4.26 -7.82 6.99
N ASP A 39 4.28 -9.15 7.14
CA ASP A 39 5.14 -9.87 8.08
C ASP A 39 6.65 -9.71 7.77
N PHE A 40 7.00 -9.26 6.55
CA PHE A 40 8.38 -8.98 6.18
C PHE A 40 8.89 -7.64 6.69
N ILE A 41 8.00 -6.70 7.03
CA ILE A 41 8.36 -5.35 7.48
C ILE A 41 9.22 -5.44 8.75
N HIS A 42 10.42 -4.87 8.69
CA HIS A 42 11.41 -5.03 9.76
C HIS A 42 10.91 -4.45 11.09
N CYS A 43 10.24 -3.31 11.02
CA CYS A 43 9.77 -2.57 12.18
C CYS A 43 8.77 -3.36 13.03
N PHE A 44 8.02 -4.27 12.40
CA PHE A 44 6.91 -5.00 13.01
C PHE A 44 7.32 -6.35 13.60
N LYS A 45 8.60 -6.74 13.48
CA LYS A 45 9.08 -8.00 14.06
C LYS A 45 9.03 -7.95 15.59
N ALA A 46 9.00 -9.10 16.25
CA ALA A 46 8.85 -9.24 17.70
C ALA A 46 9.89 -8.47 18.57
N HIS A 47 11.04 -8.10 17.99
CA HIS A 47 12.07 -7.27 18.63
C HIS A 47 12.37 -6.00 17.84
N GLY A 48 11.48 -5.65 16.92
CA GLY A 48 11.52 -4.43 16.14
C GLY A 48 11.09 -3.22 16.97
N PRO A 49 11.31 -2.00 16.44
CA PRO A 49 10.92 -0.74 17.07
C PRO A 49 9.41 -0.59 17.28
N ILE A 50 8.56 -1.31 16.53
CA ILE A 50 7.10 -1.19 16.58
C ILE A 50 6.47 -2.59 16.63
N PRO A 51 6.51 -3.31 17.76
CA PRO A 51 6.07 -4.71 17.86
C PRO A 51 4.58 -4.91 17.54
N GLU A 52 3.76 -3.88 17.78
CA GLU A 52 2.30 -3.88 17.55
C GLU A 52 1.94 -3.37 16.14
N GLY A 53 2.93 -2.98 15.33
CA GLY A 53 2.69 -2.26 14.08
C GLY A 53 1.91 -3.05 13.02
N LEU A 54 2.01 -4.38 13.04
CA LEU A 54 1.24 -5.24 12.14
C LEU A 54 -0.26 -5.25 12.48
N GLU A 55 -0.60 -5.21 13.76
CA GLU A 55 -2.00 -5.08 14.21
C GLU A 55 -2.54 -3.70 13.85
N MET A 56 -1.78 -2.65 14.17
CA MET A 56 -2.14 -1.27 13.82
C MET A 56 -2.37 -1.07 12.31
N LEU A 57 -1.54 -1.69 11.46
CA LEU A 57 -1.69 -1.62 10.01
C LEU A 57 -2.98 -2.31 9.52
N LYS A 58 -3.32 -3.46 10.11
CA LYS A 58 -4.57 -4.18 9.80
C LYS A 58 -5.79 -3.39 10.23
N GLU A 59 -5.76 -2.78 11.41
CA GLU A 59 -6.83 -1.92 11.91
C GLU A 59 -7.03 -0.69 11.02
N ALA A 60 -5.94 -0.02 10.64
CA ALA A 60 -6.00 1.14 9.75
C ALA A 60 -6.65 0.79 8.40
N ARG A 61 -6.23 -0.31 7.77
CA ARG A 61 -6.82 -0.75 6.49
C ARG A 61 -8.29 -1.13 6.64
N ALA A 62 -8.67 -1.83 7.72
CA ALA A 62 -10.06 -2.19 7.98
C ALA A 62 -10.94 -0.94 8.19
N MET A 63 -10.41 0.10 8.83
CA MET A 63 -11.11 1.37 9.01
C MET A 63 -11.28 2.12 7.68
N GLU A 64 -10.26 2.11 6.83
CA GLU A 64 -10.31 2.71 5.48
C GLU A 64 -11.35 1.98 4.60
N THR A 65 -11.34 0.65 4.58
CA THR A 65 -12.35 -0.12 3.83
C THR A 65 -13.76 0.08 4.39
N ALA A 66 -13.91 0.17 5.72
CA ALA A 66 -15.21 0.45 6.33
C ALA A 66 -15.72 1.86 5.98
N ALA A 67 -14.82 2.84 5.85
CA ALA A 67 -15.18 4.19 5.44
C ALA A 67 -15.63 4.23 3.97
N GLU A 68 -14.88 3.60 3.07
CA GLU A 68 -15.25 3.48 1.65
C GLU A 68 -16.62 2.80 1.48
N VAL A 69 -16.84 1.67 2.17
CA VAL A 69 -18.12 0.95 2.12
C VAL A 69 -19.26 1.81 2.69
N SER A 70 -19.04 2.56 3.77
CA SER A 70 -20.09 3.43 4.32
C SER A 70 -20.45 4.58 3.39
N GLU A 71 -19.47 5.17 2.69
CA GLU A 71 -19.71 6.23 1.71
C GLU A 71 -20.46 5.69 0.48
N GLU A 72 -20.13 4.48 0.01
CA GLU A 72 -20.85 3.81 -1.08
C GLU A 72 -22.30 3.46 -0.68
N GLU A 73 -22.51 2.92 0.54
CA GLU A 73 -23.85 2.60 1.07
C GLU A 73 -24.72 3.85 1.22
N ASP A 74 -24.17 4.95 1.76
CA ASP A 74 -24.88 6.22 1.91
C ASP A 74 -25.30 6.79 0.54
N VAL A 75 -24.42 6.71 -0.47
CA VAL A 75 -24.72 7.18 -1.84
C VAL A 75 -25.77 6.32 -2.51
N GLU A 76 -25.70 4.98 -2.38
CA GLU A 76 -26.73 4.08 -2.93
C GLU A 76 -28.09 4.29 -2.26
N GLU A 77 -28.11 4.48 -0.93
CA GLU A 77 -29.34 4.76 -0.18
C GLU A 77 -29.96 6.10 -0.59
N ASP A 78 -29.15 7.16 -0.72
CA ASP A 78 -29.63 8.48 -1.15
C ASP A 78 -30.12 8.47 -2.62
N LEU A 79 -29.50 7.70 -3.50
CA LEU A 79 -29.97 7.53 -4.88
C LEU A 79 -31.29 6.75 -4.92
N ALA A 80 -31.42 5.69 -4.12
CA ALA A 80 -32.63 4.87 -4.01
C ALA A 80 -33.80 5.64 -3.38
N ASN A 81 -33.51 6.52 -2.42
CA ASN A 81 -34.47 7.40 -1.77
C ASN A 81 -34.78 8.66 -2.61
N GLY A 82 -34.04 8.88 -3.71
CA GLY A 82 -34.24 10.01 -4.63
C GLY A 82 -33.74 11.35 -4.10
N TYR A 83 -32.85 11.34 -3.10
CA TYR A 83 -32.14 12.52 -2.61
C TYR A 83 -31.00 12.93 -3.57
N LEU A 84 -30.45 11.98 -4.32
CA LEU A 84 -29.49 12.21 -5.40
C LEU A 84 -30.10 11.84 -6.75
N SER A 85 -29.87 12.66 -7.77
CA SER A 85 -30.20 12.34 -9.16
C SER A 85 -28.94 11.90 -9.90
N ALA A 86 -29.05 10.88 -10.76
CA ALA A 86 -27.93 10.32 -11.52
C ALA A 86 -27.25 11.28 -12.52
N GLU A 87 -27.69 12.54 -12.59
CA GLU A 87 -27.22 13.58 -13.52
C GLU A 87 -26.35 14.66 -12.84
N ASP A 88 -26.23 14.65 -11.51
CA ASP A 88 -25.31 15.55 -10.79
C ASP A 88 -23.90 14.94 -10.75
N GLU A 89 -23.24 14.86 -11.90
CA GLU A 89 -21.78 14.68 -11.96
C GLU A 89 -21.10 15.87 -11.26
N VAL A 90 -20.36 15.54 -10.22
CA VAL A 90 -19.53 16.39 -9.34
C VAL A 90 -18.87 17.55 -10.07
N ILE A 91 -19.19 18.79 -9.67
CA ILE A 91 -18.31 19.94 -9.90
C ILE A 91 -17.16 19.81 -8.89
N GLU A 92 -16.02 19.28 -9.35
CA GLU A 92 -14.75 19.37 -8.62
C GLU A 92 -14.24 20.83 -8.67
N GLU A 93 -14.01 21.45 -7.51
CA GLU A 93 -13.15 22.65 -7.35
C GLU A 93 -11.80 22.26 -6.72
#